data_AF-A0A1Y3B2A5-F1
#
_entry.id   AF-A0A1Y3B2A5-F1
#
_cell.length_a   1.000
_cell.length_b   1.000
_cell.length_c   1.000
_cell.angle_alpha   90.00
_cell.angle_beta   90.00
_cell.angle_gamma   90.00
#
_symmetry.space_group_name_H-M   'P 1'
#
loop_
_entity.id
_entity.type
_entity.pdbx_description
1 polymer ?
#
loop_
_entity_poly.entity_id
_entity_poly.type
_entity_poly.pdbx_seq_one_letter_code
_entity_poly.pdbx_strand_id
1 'polypeptide(L)'
;MKASLFAEQQQHNDLMLLTDLSDTYQNLSLKLIQSFQWINDVHRKNFEYLIKLDDDSFARIDSIYKYLEQRNLKNLNKLPIYWGFFDGRAHVKQKGIWKEKNWFLCDRYLPYALGGGYILSRQLIEFIANNSEWLQQYHSEDVSLGTWLSPLKIERLHDINFDTEYRTRGCINTFLIQHKQTVTDMKNKYNSLINFGHLCDKQWEQRLTYDYNWNELPSRCCIRNKTMLL
;
A
#
# COMPACT_ATOMS: atom_id res chain seq x y z
N MET A 1 13.48 -16.94 -19.00
CA MET A 1 12.54 -16.18 -18.15
C MET A 1 11.09 -16.58 -18.43
N LYS A 2 10.51 -16.34 -19.61
CA LYS A 2 9.10 -16.71 -19.91
C LYS A 2 8.76 -18.19 -19.66
N ALA A 3 9.60 -19.13 -20.12
CA ALA A 3 9.38 -20.57 -19.86
C ALA A 3 9.41 -20.93 -18.36
N SER A 4 10.16 -20.20 -17.55
CA SER A 4 10.22 -20.39 -16.09
C SER A 4 8.94 -19.93 -15.41
N LEU A 5 8.38 -18.79 -15.84
CA LEU A 5 7.11 -18.27 -15.32
C LEU A 5 5.93 -19.17 -15.69
N PHE A 6 5.93 -19.76 -16.88
CA PHE A 6 4.89 -20.73 -17.25
C PHE A 6 4.96 -22.01 -16.43
N ALA A 7 6.16 -22.51 -16.12
CA ALA A 7 6.33 -23.67 -15.26
C ALA A 7 5.88 -23.38 -13.81
N GLU A 8 6.25 -22.22 -13.27
CA GLU A 8 5.77 -21.73 -11.96
C GLU A 8 4.24 -21.61 -11.94
N GLN A 9 3.66 -21.01 -12.98
CA GLN A 9 2.22 -20.87 -13.08
C GLN A 9 1.50 -22.22 -13.17
N GLN A 10 2.07 -23.21 -13.87
CA GLN A 10 1.51 -24.57 -13.91
C GLN A 10 1.52 -25.23 -12.52
N GLN A 11 2.50 -24.89 -11.68
CA GLN A 11 2.64 -25.46 -10.35
C GLN A 11 1.75 -24.77 -9.31
N HIS A 12 1.66 -23.44 -9.34
CA HIS A 12 1.05 -22.64 -8.28
C HIS A 12 -0.29 -22.01 -8.66
N ASN A 13 -0.50 -21.73 -9.95
CA ASN A 13 -1.73 -21.15 -10.51
C ASN A 13 -2.17 -19.86 -9.80
N ASP A 14 -1.21 -19.01 -9.45
CA ASP A 14 -1.39 -17.79 -8.66
C ASP A 14 -0.77 -16.53 -9.32
N LEU A 15 -0.19 -16.66 -10.50
CA LEU A 15 0.34 -15.53 -11.29
C LEU A 15 -0.73 -14.92 -12.20
N MET A 16 -0.78 -13.59 -12.21
CA MET A 16 -1.47 -12.78 -13.21
C MET A 16 -0.43 -12.24 -14.20
N LEU A 17 -0.49 -12.74 -15.44
CA LEU A 17 0.46 -12.38 -16.49
C LEU A 17 -0.06 -11.22 -17.34
N LEU A 18 0.57 -10.05 -17.22
CA LEU A 18 0.27 -8.85 -18.02
C LEU A 18 1.14 -8.85 -19.29
N THR A 19 0.63 -9.41 -20.38
CA THR A 19 1.44 -9.70 -21.59
C THR A 19 1.88 -8.47 -22.37
N ASP A 20 1.11 -7.38 -22.29
CA ASP A 20 1.34 -6.14 -23.06
C ASP A 20 2.02 -5.04 -22.21
N LEU A 21 2.58 -5.42 -21.06
CA LEU A 21 3.26 -4.51 -20.14
C LEU A 21 4.75 -4.84 -20.06
N SER A 22 5.60 -3.82 -20.24
CA SER A 22 7.02 -3.91 -19.88
C SER A 22 7.20 -3.56 -18.40
N ASP A 23 7.61 -4.53 -17.59
CA ASP A 23 7.81 -4.35 -16.15
C ASP A 23 9.05 -3.48 -15.87
N THR A 24 8.80 -2.19 -15.68
CA THR A 24 9.78 -1.16 -15.38
C THR A 24 9.19 -0.23 -14.34
N TYR A 25 10.05 0.48 -13.59
CA TYR A 25 9.55 1.41 -12.58
C TYR A 25 8.58 2.45 -13.16
N GLN A 26 8.88 2.97 -14.35
CA GLN A 26 8.06 3.97 -15.04
C GLN A 26 6.67 3.46 -15.37
N ASN A 27 6.51 2.14 -15.52
CA ASN A 27 5.25 1.50 -15.86
C ASN A 27 4.50 0.94 -14.64
N LEU A 28 4.94 1.19 -13.41
CA LEU A 28 4.27 0.66 -12.22
C LEU A 28 2.82 1.16 -12.08
N SER A 29 2.55 2.43 -12.42
CA SER A 29 1.19 2.98 -12.42
C SER A 29 0.30 2.27 -13.44
N LEU A 30 0.84 1.95 -14.62
CA LEU A 30 0.14 1.17 -15.64
C LEU A 30 -0.05 -0.29 -15.19
N LYS A 31 0.96 -0.88 -14.55
CA LYS A 31 0.89 -2.22 -13.93
C LYS A 31 -0.26 -2.28 -12.94
N LEU A 32 -0.40 -1.27 -12.08
CA LEU A 32 -1.50 -1.19 -11.11
C LEU A 32 -2.85 -1.12 -11.81
N ILE A 33 -3.00 -0.24 -12.80
CA ILE A 33 -4.25 -0.11 -13.59
C ILE A 33 -4.64 -1.46 -14.20
N GLN A 34 -3.73 -2.11 -14.93
CA GLN A 34 -4.01 -3.38 -15.58
C GLN A 34 -4.33 -4.48 -14.56
N SER A 35 -3.64 -4.48 -13.41
CA SER A 35 -3.94 -5.38 -12.30
C SER A 35 -5.35 -5.18 -11.77
N PHE A 36 -5.76 -3.93 -11.55
CA PHE A 36 -7.09 -3.61 -11.05
C PHE A 36 -8.19 -3.92 -12.07
N GLN A 37 -7.94 -3.70 -13.36
CA GLN A 37 -8.84 -4.12 -14.43
C GLN A 37 -9.04 -5.64 -14.42
N TRP A 38 -7.95 -6.41 -14.41
CA TRP A 38 -8.04 -7.87 -14.36
C TRP A 38 -8.78 -8.37 -13.11
N ILE A 39 -8.45 -7.83 -11.93
CA ILE A 39 -9.13 -8.18 -10.66
C ILE A 39 -10.62 -7.82 -10.70
N ASN A 40 -10.96 -6.66 -11.26
CA ASN A 40 -12.35 -6.23 -11.44
C ASN A 40 -13.11 -7.13 -12.43
N ASP A 41 -12.46 -7.59 -13.49
CA ASP A 41 -13.11 -8.42 -14.50
C ASP A 41 -13.33 -9.86 -14.00
N VAL A 42 -12.35 -10.41 -13.27
CA VAL A 42 -12.36 -11.83 -12.86
C VAL A 42 -12.95 -12.03 -11.45
N HIS A 43 -12.66 -11.12 -10.51
CA HIS A 43 -12.90 -11.34 -9.09
C HIS A 43 -13.87 -10.35 -8.43
N ARG A 44 -14.45 -9.38 -9.15
CA ARG A 44 -15.29 -8.32 -8.56
C ARG A 44 -16.35 -8.78 -7.56
N LYS A 45 -16.93 -9.97 -7.69
CA LYS A 45 -17.96 -10.45 -6.74
C LYS A 45 -17.39 -11.24 -5.55
N ASN A 46 -16.08 -11.47 -5.52
CA ASN A 46 -15.43 -12.45 -4.65
C ASN A 46 -14.49 -11.83 -3.61
N PHE A 47 -14.44 -10.51 -3.48
CA PHE A 47 -13.66 -9.83 -2.44
C PHE A 47 -14.32 -8.52 -1.98
N GLU A 48 -13.98 -8.11 -0.76
CA GLU A 48 -14.40 -6.80 -0.19
C GLU A 48 -13.24 -5.81 -0.09
N TYR A 49 -12.04 -6.33 0.15
CA TYR A 49 -10.81 -5.56 0.31
C TYR A 49 -9.67 -6.20 -0.48
N LEU A 50 -8.79 -5.37 -1.02
CA LEU A 50 -7.56 -5.77 -1.69
C LEU A 50 -6.39 -5.23 -0.87
N ILE A 51 -5.41 -6.08 -0.58
CA ILE A 51 -4.12 -5.68 -0.03
C ILE A 51 -3.13 -5.67 -1.18
N LYS A 52 -2.52 -4.51 -1.46
CA LYS A 52 -1.35 -4.41 -2.35
C LYS A 52 -0.12 -4.45 -1.48
N LEU A 53 0.87 -5.25 -1.86
CA LEU A 53 2.18 -5.35 -1.22
C LEU A 53 3.28 -5.30 -2.29
N ASP A 54 4.45 -4.79 -1.90
CA ASP A 54 5.67 -5.03 -2.65
C ASP A 54 6.21 -6.44 -2.31
N ASP A 55 7.02 -7.04 -3.20
CA ASP A 55 7.54 -8.41 -3.03
C ASP A 55 8.58 -8.53 -1.89
N ASP A 56 9.07 -7.40 -1.39
CA ASP A 56 9.93 -7.26 -0.22
C ASP A 56 9.17 -6.73 1.02
N SER A 57 7.89 -7.10 1.15
CA SER A 57 7.03 -6.70 2.29
C SER A 57 6.40 -7.87 3.03
N PHE A 58 6.38 -7.81 4.36
CA PHE A 58 5.73 -8.80 5.23
C PHE A 58 4.41 -8.26 5.77
N ALA A 59 3.32 -9.03 5.67
CA ALA A 59 2.00 -8.64 6.17
C ALA A 59 1.43 -9.64 7.19
N ARG A 60 0.88 -9.11 8.29
CA ARG A 60 0.12 -9.87 9.30
C ARG A 60 -1.34 -10.02 8.86
N ILE A 61 -1.58 -10.91 7.91
CA ILE A 61 -2.91 -11.13 7.30
C ILE A 61 -3.97 -11.45 8.36
N ASP A 62 -3.62 -12.23 9.40
CA ASP A 62 -4.51 -12.58 10.51
C ASP A 62 -5.05 -11.34 11.26
N SER A 63 -4.17 -10.37 11.51
CA SER A 63 -4.44 -9.16 12.28
C SER A 63 -5.23 -8.16 11.44
N ILE A 64 -4.85 -8.03 10.17
CA ILE A 64 -5.58 -7.23 9.17
C ILE A 64 -7.01 -7.76 9.01
N TYR A 65 -7.17 -9.08 8.84
CA TYR A 65 -8.48 -9.72 8.70
C TYR A 65 -9.38 -9.44 9.91
N LYS A 66 -8.88 -9.68 11.13
CA LYS A 66 -9.62 -9.41 12.38
C LYS A 66 -10.08 -7.96 12.47
N TYR A 67 -9.23 -7.01 12.08
CA TYR A 67 -9.60 -5.60 12.06
C TYR A 67 -10.73 -5.32 11.07
N LEU A 68 -10.62 -5.81 9.84
CA LEU A 68 -11.63 -5.61 8.79
C LEU A 68 -12.96 -6.28 9.14
N GLU A 69 -12.93 -7.49 9.69
CA GLU A 69 -14.11 -8.22 10.17
C GLU A 69 -14.83 -7.44 11.28
N GLN A 70 -14.12 -7.05 12.34
CA GLN A 70 -14.69 -6.24 13.43
C GLN A 70 -15.26 -4.92 12.92
N ARG A 71 -14.58 -4.28 11.98
CA ARG A 71 -15.06 -3.07 11.34
C ARG A 71 -16.36 -3.34 10.61
N ASN A 72 -16.47 -4.44 9.85
CA ASN A 72 -17.66 -4.82 9.07
C ASN A 72 -18.87 -5.06 9.97
N LEU A 73 -18.68 -5.68 11.13
CA LEU A 73 -19.75 -5.92 12.10
C LEU A 73 -20.31 -4.63 12.75
N LYS A 74 -19.48 -3.58 12.88
CA LYS A 74 -19.81 -2.39 13.68
C LYS A 74 -20.53 -1.25 12.93
N ASN A 75 -20.56 -1.23 11.60
CA ASN A 75 -20.96 -0.03 10.85
C ASN A 75 -21.90 -0.31 9.67
N LEU A 76 -23.12 0.25 9.74
CA LEU A 76 -24.18 0.12 8.71
C LEU A 76 -24.03 1.09 7.51
N ASN A 77 -23.19 2.13 7.61
CA ASN A 77 -23.00 3.15 6.56
C ASN A 77 -21.50 3.45 6.31
N LYS A 78 -20.78 2.54 5.65
CA LYS A 78 -19.34 2.72 5.41
C LYS A 78 -19.04 3.37 4.07
N LEU A 79 -18.23 4.43 4.12
CA LEU A 79 -17.46 4.88 2.96
C LEU A 79 -16.40 3.81 2.62
N PRO A 80 -16.04 3.64 1.33
CA PRO A 80 -14.88 2.83 0.95
C PRO A 80 -13.61 3.31 1.66
N ILE A 81 -12.72 2.38 2.03
CA ILE A 81 -11.48 2.71 2.74
C ILE A 81 -10.26 2.73 1.82
N TYR A 82 -9.35 3.65 2.11
CA TYR A 82 -7.95 3.62 1.69
C TYR A 82 -7.09 3.65 2.95
N TRP A 83 -6.48 2.52 3.29
CA TRP A 83 -5.78 2.29 4.55
C TRP A 83 -4.29 2.07 4.32
N GLY A 84 -3.46 2.86 4.99
CA GLY A 84 -2.01 2.75 4.94
C GLY A 84 -1.31 3.86 5.72
N PHE A 85 -0.02 4.03 5.48
CA PHE A 85 0.77 5.08 6.13
C PHE A 85 0.84 6.34 5.25
N PHE A 86 -0.11 7.27 5.45
CA PHE A 86 -0.22 8.49 4.64
C PHE A 86 0.88 9.52 4.90
N ASP A 87 1.35 10.18 3.85
CA ASP A 87 2.18 11.40 3.92
C ASP A 87 1.62 12.50 3.01
N GLY A 88 1.58 13.73 3.51
CA GLY A 88 1.12 14.93 2.77
C GLY A 88 2.23 15.94 2.49
N ARG A 89 3.47 15.63 2.88
CA ARG A 89 4.59 16.58 2.83
C ARG A 89 5.47 16.42 1.60
N ALA A 90 5.30 15.36 0.82
CA ALA A 90 6.19 14.98 -0.25
C ALA A 90 6.29 16.05 -1.36
N HIS A 91 7.52 16.46 -1.66
CA HIS A 91 7.80 17.36 -2.78
C HIS A 91 7.84 16.61 -4.11
N VAL A 92 7.32 17.26 -5.16
CA VAL A 92 7.42 16.79 -6.53
C VAL A 92 8.89 16.65 -6.92
N LYS A 93 9.25 15.48 -7.45
CA LYS A 93 10.64 15.20 -7.83
C LYS A 93 10.98 15.94 -9.12
N GLN A 94 11.89 16.91 -9.04
CA GLN A 94 12.28 17.74 -10.19
C GLN A 94 13.52 17.25 -10.94
N LYS A 95 14.27 16.29 -10.38
CA LYS A 95 15.55 15.78 -10.90
C LYS A 95 15.72 14.29 -10.58
N GLY A 96 16.66 13.64 -11.29
CA GLY A 96 17.01 12.23 -11.09
C GLY A 96 16.05 11.27 -11.79
N ILE A 97 16.26 9.97 -11.55
CA ILE A 97 15.45 8.87 -12.14
C ILE A 97 13.98 8.93 -11.73
N TRP A 98 13.68 9.59 -10.61
CA TRP A 98 12.33 9.77 -10.07
C TRP A 98 11.64 11.05 -10.54
N LYS A 99 12.22 11.78 -11.49
CA LYS A 99 11.70 13.08 -11.94
C LYS A 99 10.30 12.95 -12.53
N GLU A 100 9.35 13.72 -12.02
CA GLU A 100 7.96 13.77 -12.48
C GLU A 100 7.70 15.04 -13.30
N LYS A 101 7.82 14.95 -14.63
CA LYS A 101 7.72 16.13 -15.51
C LYS A 101 6.27 16.56 -15.81
N ASN A 102 5.33 15.63 -15.78
CA ASN A 102 3.94 15.83 -16.13
C ASN A 102 3.06 16.16 -14.92
N TRP A 103 3.64 16.40 -13.74
CA TRP A 103 2.89 16.87 -12.58
C TRP A 103 2.48 18.34 -12.73
N PHE A 104 1.17 18.61 -12.68
CA PHE A 104 0.61 19.96 -12.89
C PHE A 104 -0.40 20.40 -11.81
N LEU A 105 -0.69 19.53 -10.83
CA LEU A 105 -1.79 19.77 -9.90
C LEU A 105 -1.45 20.75 -8.77
N CYS A 106 -0.21 20.72 -8.27
CA CYS A 106 0.21 21.52 -7.11
C CYS A 106 1.74 21.64 -7.01
N ASP A 107 2.25 22.39 -6.02
CA ASP A 107 3.68 22.50 -5.70
C ASP A 107 4.24 21.25 -4.98
N ARG A 108 3.35 20.42 -4.43
CA ARG A 108 3.61 19.15 -3.77
C ARG A 108 2.75 18.05 -4.34
N TYR A 109 3.10 16.79 -4.06
CA TYR A 109 2.18 15.69 -4.33
C TYR A 109 0.95 15.79 -3.42
N LEU A 110 -0.20 15.35 -3.91
CA LEU A 110 -1.40 15.19 -3.09
C LEU A 110 -1.18 14.06 -2.06
N PRO A 111 -1.88 14.06 -0.91
CA PRO A 111 -1.70 13.02 0.10
C PRO A 111 -1.89 11.60 -0.44
N TYR A 112 -0.96 10.72 -0.10
CA TYR A 112 -0.98 9.32 -0.53
C TYR A 112 -0.40 8.41 0.56
N ALA A 113 -0.79 7.13 0.56
CA ALA A 113 -0.14 6.13 1.40
C ALA A 113 1.25 5.81 0.83
N LEU A 114 2.28 5.95 1.66
CA LEU A 114 3.65 5.58 1.27
C LEU A 114 3.72 4.07 1.00
N GLY A 115 4.53 3.68 0.00
CA GLY A 115 4.71 2.36 -0.66
C GLY A 115 4.78 1.11 0.24
N GLY A 116 5.38 -0.01 -0.16
CA GLY A 116 5.46 -1.24 0.66
C GLY A 116 4.14 -1.99 0.89
N GLY A 117 3.04 -1.28 1.13
CA GLY A 117 1.71 -1.84 1.09
C GLY A 117 0.60 -0.92 1.58
N TYR A 118 -0.60 -1.16 1.05
CA TYR A 118 -1.83 -0.48 1.44
C TYR A 118 -3.05 -1.38 1.20
N ILE A 119 -4.18 -1.01 1.77
CA ILE A 119 -5.44 -1.75 1.66
C ILE A 119 -6.51 -0.85 1.07
N LEU A 120 -7.23 -1.35 0.07
CA LEU A 120 -8.31 -0.66 -0.62
C LEU A 120 -9.60 -1.46 -0.52
N SER A 121 -10.72 -0.76 -0.29
CA SER A 121 -12.04 -1.33 -0.54
C SER A 121 -12.23 -1.63 -2.02
N ARG A 122 -12.95 -2.72 -2.33
CA ARG A 122 -13.27 -3.12 -3.70
C ARG A 122 -13.83 -1.98 -4.55
N GLN A 123 -14.72 -1.14 -4.01
CA GLN A 123 -15.33 -0.03 -4.74
C GLN A 123 -14.29 0.95 -5.31
N LEU A 124 -13.12 1.11 -4.66
CA LEU A 124 -12.04 1.95 -5.15
C LEU A 124 -11.30 1.28 -6.32
N ILE A 125 -11.14 -0.04 -6.26
CA ILE A 125 -10.59 -0.84 -7.37
C ILE A 125 -11.52 -0.73 -8.58
N GLU A 126 -12.83 -0.90 -8.38
CA GLU A 126 -13.83 -0.76 -9.46
C GLU A 126 -13.82 0.65 -10.06
N PHE A 127 -13.71 1.69 -9.22
CA PHE A 127 -13.62 3.06 -9.69
C PHE A 127 -12.41 3.25 -10.59
N ILE A 128 -11.22 2.82 -10.16
CA ILE A 128 -9.99 2.98 -10.95
C ILE A 128 -10.07 2.15 -12.24
N ALA A 129 -10.49 0.88 -12.16
CA ALA A 129 -10.59 -0.01 -13.32
C ALA A 129 -11.53 0.55 -14.40
N ASN A 130 -12.69 1.08 -14.01
CA ASN A 130 -13.71 1.59 -14.94
C ASN A 130 -13.40 2.99 -15.49
N ASN A 131 -12.48 3.75 -14.86
CA ASN A 131 -12.18 5.13 -15.24
C ASN A 131 -10.74 5.32 -15.71
N SER A 132 -9.97 4.23 -15.86
CA SER A 132 -8.52 4.25 -16.07
C SER A 132 -8.06 5.09 -17.26
N GLU A 133 -8.86 5.17 -18.33
CA GLU A 133 -8.58 5.98 -19.52
C GLU A 133 -8.50 7.49 -19.22
N TRP A 134 -9.17 7.97 -18.17
CA TRP A 134 -9.17 9.38 -17.76
C TRP A 134 -8.20 9.68 -16.62
N LEU A 135 -7.55 8.66 -16.06
CA LEU A 135 -6.66 8.80 -14.92
C LEU A 135 -5.25 9.14 -15.38
N GLN A 136 -4.79 10.36 -15.05
CA GLN A 136 -3.42 10.78 -15.33
C GLN A 136 -2.44 9.89 -14.57
N GLN A 137 -1.55 9.21 -15.29
CA GLN A 137 -0.49 8.40 -14.71
C GLN A 137 0.72 9.27 -14.37
N TYR A 138 1.32 9.01 -13.21
CA TYR A 138 2.58 9.58 -12.76
C TYR A 138 3.62 8.46 -12.58
N HIS A 139 4.91 8.79 -12.54
CA HIS A 139 6.00 7.82 -12.41
C HIS A 139 5.89 6.97 -11.14
N SER A 140 5.44 7.57 -10.02
CA SER A 140 5.17 6.82 -8.79
C SER A 140 3.74 6.29 -8.79
N GLU A 141 3.61 4.98 -8.63
CA GLU A 141 2.33 4.29 -8.48
C GLU A 141 1.57 4.78 -7.25
N ASP A 142 2.24 4.88 -6.09
CA ASP A 142 1.61 5.38 -4.87
C ASP A 142 1.07 6.81 -5.02
N VAL A 143 1.82 7.70 -5.68
CA VAL A 143 1.39 9.08 -5.98
C VAL A 143 0.21 9.09 -6.95
N SER A 144 0.23 8.21 -7.96
CA SER A 144 -0.85 8.07 -8.93
C SER A 144 -2.14 7.64 -8.22
N LEU A 145 -2.09 6.58 -7.42
CA LEU A 145 -3.21 6.09 -6.63
C LEU A 145 -3.76 7.18 -5.70
N GLY A 146 -2.89 7.83 -4.92
CA GLY A 146 -3.30 8.89 -4.01
C GLY A 146 -3.98 10.06 -4.73
N THR A 147 -3.49 10.40 -5.93
CA THR A 147 -4.08 11.44 -6.77
C THR A 147 -5.46 11.06 -7.28
N TRP A 148 -5.62 9.85 -7.84
CA TRP A 148 -6.92 9.38 -8.37
C TRP A 148 -7.99 9.28 -7.30
N LEU A 149 -7.59 8.93 -6.07
CA LEU A 149 -8.49 8.81 -4.94
C LEU A 149 -8.70 10.13 -4.20
N SER A 150 -7.89 11.16 -4.43
CA SER A 150 -7.94 12.44 -3.70
C SER A 150 -9.31 13.16 -3.75
N PRO A 151 -10.06 13.22 -4.87
CA PRO A 151 -11.34 13.93 -4.91
C PRO A 151 -12.49 13.11 -4.33
N LEU A 152 -12.28 11.82 -4.04
CA LEU A 152 -13.37 10.92 -3.64
C LEU A 152 -13.75 11.11 -2.16
N LYS A 153 -15.05 11.00 -1.89
CA LYS A 153 -15.60 10.93 -0.53
C LYS A 153 -15.39 9.52 0.04
N ILE A 154 -14.19 9.28 0.54
CA ILE A 154 -13.72 7.99 1.07
C ILE A 154 -13.16 8.17 2.47
N GLU A 155 -13.01 7.07 3.20
CA GLU A 155 -12.35 7.08 4.50
C GLU A 155 -10.86 6.75 4.33
N ARG A 156 -10.00 7.69 4.68
CA ARG A 156 -8.54 7.50 4.66
C ARG A 156 -8.08 7.13 6.06
N LEU A 157 -7.68 5.87 6.21
CA LEU A 157 -7.21 5.32 7.47
C LEU A 157 -5.69 5.45 7.51
N HIS A 158 -5.19 6.44 8.24
CA HIS A 158 -3.76 6.51 8.56
C HIS A 158 -3.45 5.55 9.71
N ASP A 159 -2.45 4.71 9.54
CA ASP A 159 -2.08 3.73 10.55
C ASP A 159 -0.56 3.59 10.71
N ILE A 160 -0.09 3.90 11.91
CA ILE A 160 1.32 3.83 12.31
C ILE A 160 1.88 2.40 12.32
N ASN A 161 1.01 1.39 12.25
CA ASN A 161 1.42 -0.01 12.16
C ASN A 161 1.83 -0.43 10.74
N PHE A 162 1.72 0.45 9.75
CA PHE A 162 2.22 0.26 8.39
C PHE A 162 3.64 0.82 8.29
N ASP A 163 4.65 0.03 8.65
CA ASP A 163 6.06 0.40 8.50
C ASP A 163 6.50 0.25 7.05
N THR A 164 6.01 1.15 6.21
CA THR A 164 6.07 1.01 4.76
C THR A 164 6.87 2.10 4.04
N GLU A 165 7.58 2.91 4.81
CA GLU A 165 8.51 3.89 4.26
C GLU A 165 9.76 3.22 3.67
N TYR A 166 10.55 3.99 2.92
CA TYR A 166 11.87 3.52 2.44
C TYR A 166 12.84 3.15 3.58
N ARG A 167 12.71 3.81 4.74
CA ARG A 167 13.48 3.50 5.95
C ARG A 167 12.54 3.01 7.04
N THR A 168 12.79 1.79 7.52
CA THR A 168 12.07 1.18 8.62
C THR A 168 12.03 2.07 9.86
N ARG A 169 10.94 1.95 10.62
CA ARG A 169 10.80 2.53 11.95
C ARG A 169 11.34 1.64 13.05
N GLY A 170 11.67 0.39 12.75
CA GLY A 170 12.26 -0.56 13.69
C GLY A 170 11.59 -1.94 13.58
N CYS A 171 11.47 -2.63 14.69
CA CYS A 171 10.66 -3.85 14.77
C CYS A 171 9.74 -3.75 15.98
N ILE A 172 8.44 -3.75 15.72
CA ILE A 172 7.40 -3.58 16.74
C ILE A 172 6.31 -4.62 16.49
N ASN A 173 5.87 -5.28 17.55
CA ASN A 173 4.97 -6.42 17.45
C ASN A 173 3.60 -6.05 16.89
N THR A 174 3.19 -4.79 17.00
CA THR A 174 1.92 -4.30 16.46
C THR A 174 1.95 -4.03 14.97
N PHE A 175 3.12 -4.04 14.31
CA PHE A 175 3.21 -3.77 12.89
C PHE A 175 2.38 -4.75 12.06
N LEU A 176 1.53 -4.21 11.20
CA LEU A 176 0.65 -4.94 10.29
C LEU A 176 1.34 -5.23 8.96
N ILE A 177 2.07 -4.24 8.43
CA ILE A 177 2.88 -4.37 7.22
C ILE A 177 4.25 -3.80 7.50
N GLN A 178 5.30 -4.50 7.05
CA GLN A 178 6.70 -4.06 7.17
C GLN A 178 7.44 -4.19 5.86
N HIS A 179 8.17 -3.13 5.53
CA HIS A 179 9.04 -3.01 4.37
C HIS A 179 10.36 -2.34 4.80
N LYS A 180 11.54 -2.72 4.29
CA LYS A 180 11.84 -3.83 3.36
C LYS A 180 12.18 -5.09 4.13
N GLN A 181 11.84 -6.25 3.57
CA GLN A 181 12.05 -7.56 4.17
C GLN A 181 12.70 -8.49 3.15
N THR A 182 13.76 -9.17 3.55
CA THR A 182 14.28 -10.28 2.75
C THR A 182 13.41 -11.52 2.93
N VAL A 183 13.55 -12.51 2.04
CA VAL A 183 12.88 -13.81 2.18
C VAL A 183 13.19 -14.47 3.53
N THR A 184 14.43 -14.33 4.02
CA THR A 184 14.83 -14.84 5.34
C THR A 184 14.11 -14.11 6.47
N ASP A 185 14.02 -12.77 6.39
CA ASP A 185 13.30 -11.97 7.40
C ASP A 185 11.82 -12.36 7.45
N MET A 186 11.18 -12.52 6.28
CA MET A 186 9.79 -12.94 6.17
C MET A 186 9.55 -14.32 6.81
N LYS A 187 10.42 -15.30 6.52
CA LYS A 187 10.34 -16.65 7.11
C LYS A 187 10.56 -16.62 8.62
N ASN A 188 11.54 -15.86 9.09
CA ASN A 188 11.83 -15.73 10.52
C ASN A 188 10.66 -15.09 11.26
N LYS A 189 10.06 -14.03 10.72
CA LYS A 189 8.87 -13.38 11.29
C LYS A 189 7.67 -14.32 11.32
N TYR A 190 7.41 -15.04 10.23
CA TYR A 190 6.34 -16.05 10.20
C TYR A 190 6.56 -17.12 11.28
N ASN A 191 7.76 -17.69 11.37
CA ASN A 191 8.10 -18.69 12.38
C ASN A 191 7.99 -18.13 13.81
N SER A 192 8.42 -16.88 14.04
CA SER A 192 8.33 -16.22 15.34
C SER A 192 6.87 -16.02 15.76
N LEU A 193 6.01 -15.60 14.83
CA LEU A 193 4.57 -15.46 15.08
C LEU A 193 3.90 -16.79 15.41
N ILE A 194 4.21 -17.86 14.67
CA ILE A 194 3.61 -19.18 14.89
C ILE A 194 4.08 -19.80 16.22
N ASN A 195 5.38 -19.67 16.55
CA ASN A 195 5.95 -20.36 17.71
C ASN A 195 5.86 -19.55 19.01
N PHE A 196 5.91 -18.22 18.93
CA PHE A 196 6.01 -17.34 20.10
C PHE A 196 4.91 -16.28 20.18
N GLY A 197 4.10 -16.11 19.13
CA GLY A 197 2.99 -15.15 19.11
C GLY A 197 3.42 -13.68 18.95
N HIS A 198 4.69 -13.43 18.64
CA HIS A 198 5.23 -12.08 18.44
C HIS A 198 6.04 -12.00 17.15
N LEU A 199 6.19 -10.78 16.61
CA LEU A 199 6.86 -10.56 15.33
C LEU A 199 8.38 -10.37 15.50
N CYS A 200 8.79 -9.73 16.59
CA CYS A 200 10.16 -9.34 16.87
C CYS A 200 10.67 -10.08 18.10
N ASP A 201 11.87 -10.67 18.02
CA ASP A 201 12.53 -11.27 19.20
C ASP A 201 12.77 -10.22 20.30
N LYS A 202 13.11 -8.99 19.87
CA LYS A 202 13.17 -7.81 20.73
C LYS A 202 12.61 -6.62 19.97
N GLN A 203 11.70 -5.88 20.59
CA GLN A 203 11.19 -4.64 20.00
C GLN A 203 12.23 -3.53 20.06
N TRP A 204 12.34 -2.76 18.99
CA TRP A 204 13.24 -1.61 18.91
C TRP A 204 12.69 -0.57 17.94
N GLU A 205 13.05 0.69 18.15
CA GLU A 205 12.62 1.82 17.35
C GLU A 205 13.84 2.61 16.86
N GLN A 206 13.87 2.91 15.56
CA GLN A 206 14.94 3.71 14.95
C GLN A 206 14.55 5.18 14.80
N ARG A 207 13.24 5.45 14.71
CA ARG A 207 12.71 6.78 14.43
C ARG A 207 11.26 6.87 14.89
N LEU A 208 10.90 8.06 15.35
CA LEU A 208 9.53 8.37 15.76
C LEU A 208 8.58 8.28 14.56
N THR A 209 7.36 7.84 14.85
CA THR A 209 6.21 7.89 13.94
C THR A 209 5.48 9.24 14.05
N TYR A 210 4.41 9.39 13.29
CA TYR A 210 3.47 10.51 13.35
C TYR A 210 2.06 10.00 13.13
N ASP A 211 1.06 10.68 13.68
CA ASP A 211 -0.33 10.51 13.26
C ASP A 211 -0.64 11.57 12.18
N TYR A 212 -1.33 11.19 11.11
CA TYR A 212 -1.74 12.14 10.07
C TYR A 212 -2.90 13.01 10.57
N ASN A 213 -2.67 14.32 10.70
CA ASN A 213 -3.70 15.29 11.06
C ASN A 213 -4.49 15.75 9.82
N TRP A 214 -5.70 15.22 9.64
CA TRP A 214 -6.60 15.58 8.53
C TRP A 214 -7.23 16.97 8.64
N ASN A 215 -7.10 17.66 9.78
CA ASN A 215 -7.61 19.02 9.97
C ASN A 215 -6.60 20.11 9.56
N GLU A 216 -5.38 19.72 9.19
CA GLU A 216 -4.32 20.62 8.77
C GLU A 216 -4.09 20.50 7.26
N LEU A 217 -3.40 21.50 6.70
CA LEU A 217 -2.90 21.39 5.33
C LEU A 217 -1.98 20.16 5.21
N PRO A 218 -1.98 19.46 4.06
CA PRO A 218 -1.08 18.32 3.82
C PRO A 218 0.38 18.58 4.17
N SER A 219 0.85 19.81 3.93
CA SER A 219 2.21 20.25 4.25
C SER A 219 2.55 20.26 5.74
N ARG A 220 1.55 20.23 6.61
CA ARG A 220 1.63 20.31 8.08
C ARG A 220 1.06 19.08 8.80
N CYS A 221 0.56 18.09 8.06
CA CYS A 221 -0.16 16.92 8.60
C CYS A 221 0.61 16.07 9.62
N CYS A 222 1.94 16.02 9.51
CA CYS A 222 2.68 14.81 9.83
C CYS A 222 3.93 15.09 10.69
N ILE A 223 3.76 15.58 11.91
CA ILE A 223 4.88 15.90 12.81
C ILE A 223 5.39 14.63 13.49
N ARG A 224 6.69 14.31 13.34
CA ARG A 224 7.32 13.13 13.97
C ARG A 224 7.66 13.41 15.43
N ASN A 225 6.77 13.03 16.33
CA ASN A 225 6.93 13.27 17.77
C ASN A 225 6.41 12.11 18.63
N LYS A 226 6.06 10.97 18.03
CA LYS A 226 5.42 9.84 18.72
C LYS A 226 6.32 8.61 18.68
N THR A 227 6.56 8.02 19.85
CA THR A 227 7.19 6.71 19.96
C THR A 227 6.14 5.61 19.82
N MET A 228 6.57 4.50 19.25
CA MET A 228 5.79 3.27 19.16
C MET A 228 6.17 2.24 20.25
N LEU A 229 7.25 2.49 21.00
CA LEU A 229 7.62 1.69 22.17
C LEU A 229 6.89 2.25 23.38
N LEU A 230 5.88 1.52 23.85
CA LEU A 230 5.17 1.78 25.11
C LEU A 230 5.53 0.72 26.13
#